data_AF-A0A9D4YVW4-F1
#
_entry.id   AF-A0A9D4YVW4-F1
#
_cell.length_a   1.000
_cell.length_b   1.000
_cell.length_c   1.000
_cell.angle_alpha   90.00
_cell.angle_beta   90.00
_cell.angle_gamma   90.00
#
_symmetry.space_group_name_H-M   'P 1'
#
loop_
_entity.id
_entity.type
_entity.pdbx_description
1 polymer ?
#
loop_
_entity_poly.entity_id
_entity_poly.type
_entity_poly.pdbx_seq_one_letter_code
_entity_poly.pdbx_strand_id
1 'polypeptide(L)'
;MQQASPALSKQQTWQQQAAPRHRRRHPRLVMGRATPAEASSSAPFPSDYNQAVRQAQAAVQAALADGEKLLEVEFPTASLAAVAGDAEGANEMTYSLNFLRQFMRGWQQQANTTRIFFPDNTEMGVALRGKAMDPAAGSWTLDAVFEGSSFKFGYLMKPNPFLDMGITIGKINAADQLDGNEDLLVMAYPHFNPQEMLEVAQIHEHLASIGNKDAAIVTFNAELDRIRTGYYPPFFYPAIGKIAKSFLPKFTTAYYLKNFKGSSGGAIFRCYPGPFQIYSRTRAGFTLVEERQEMPNQRQVALEVLPKAAAAAARR
;
A
#
# COMPACT_ATOMS: atom_id res chain seq x y z
N MET A 1 -57.96 43.57 5.20
CA MET A 1 -58.58 44.25 6.36
C MET A 1 -58.55 43.28 7.54
N GLN A 2 -58.17 43.59 8.77
CA GLN A 2 -57.49 44.72 9.42
C GLN A 2 -57.21 44.17 10.85
N GLN A 3 -55.96 44.22 11.31
CA GLN A 3 -55.52 44.93 12.54
C GLN A 3 -55.82 44.18 13.86
N ALA A 4 -54.99 44.20 14.92
CA ALA A 4 -53.68 44.78 15.19
C ALA A 4 -53.16 44.19 16.53
N SER A 5 -51.83 44.20 16.72
CA SER A 5 -51.17 44.18 18.05
C SER A 5 -51.46 45.49 18.81
N PRO A 6 -51.18 45.59 20.14
CA PRO A 6 -49.90 46.22 20.53
C PRO A 6 -49.28 45.70 21.87
N ALA A 7 -47.94 45.65 21.98
CA ALA A 7 -47.07 46.53 22.82
C ALA A 7 -46.81 45.99 24.26
N LEU A 8 -45.58 45.58 24.60
CA LEU A 8 -44.39 46.35 25.05
C LEU A 8 -44.30 46.65 26.56
N SER A 9 -43.31 45.99 27.20
CA SER A 9 -42.27 46.59 28.08
C SER A 9 -42.68 47.09 29.49
N LYS A 10 -41.89 47.10 30.56
CA LYS A 10 -40.45 47.34 30.81
C LYS A 10 -40.08 46.89 32.25
N GLN A 11 -38.83 46.44 32.39
CA GLN A 11 -37.84 46.63 33.48
C GLN A 11 -38.30 46.99 34.90
N GLN A 12 -37.75 46.27 35.90
CA GLN A 12 -37.05 46.92 37.02
C GLN A 12 -36.00 46.00 37.68
N THR A 13 -34.90 46.62 38.04
CA THR A 13 -33.59 46.10 38.46
C THR A 13 -33.36 46.20 39.97
N TRP A 14 -32.45 45.34 40.48
CA TRP A 14 -31.36 45.60 41.44
C TRP A 14 -31.29 44.73 42.72
N GLN A 15 -30.10 44.09 42.85
CA GLN A 15 -29.24 43.86 44.03
C GLN A 15 -29.76 43.01 45.21
N GLN A 16 -29.24 41.78 45.33
CA GLN A 16 -28.05 41.36 46.13
C GLN A 16 -28.38 41.09 47.61
N GLN A 17 -28.19 39.83 48.03
CA GLN A 17 -27.28 39.50 49.14
C GLN A 17 -26.99 37.99 49.17
N ALA A 18 -25.70 37.68 49.28
CA ALA A 18 -25.12 36.35 49.17
C ALA A 18 -25.08 35.63 50.53
N ALA A 19 -25.36 34.33 50.54
CA ALA A 19 -25.12 33.43 51.67
C ALA A 19 -23.92 32.51 51.39
N PRO A 20 -23.08 32.17 52.40
CA PRO A 20 -21.80 31.51 52.17
C PRO A 20 -21.99 30.01 51.91
N ARG A 21 -21.47 29.51 50.78
CA ARG A 21 -21.35 28.07 50.51
C ARG A 21 -19.94 27.60 50.83
N HIS A 22 -19.84 26.73 51.84
CA HIS A 22 -18.64 25.99 52.20
C HIS A 22 -18.03 25.27 50.98
N ARG A 23 -16.83 25.68 50.57
CA ARG A 23 -15.99 24.96 49.62
C ARG A 23 -15.46 23.69 50.27
N ARG A 24 -16.01 22.53 49.92
CA ARG A 24 -15.34 21.24 50.12
C ARG A 24 -14.11 21.21 49.20
N ARG A 25 -12.92 21.20 49.79
CA ARG A 25 -11.65 20.98 49.08
C ARG A 25 -11.59 19.50 48.69
N HIS A 26 -11.77 19.20 47.41
CA HIS A 26 -11.40 17.89 46.86
C HIS A 26 -9.87 17.79 46.82
N PRO A 27 -9.27 16.65 47.19
CA PRO A 27 -7.85 16.44 47.03
C PRO A 27 -7.49 16.53 45.55
N ARG A 28 -6.58 17.44 45.24
CA ARG A 28 -6.05 17.69 43.90
C ARG A 28 -5.15 16.50 43.56
N LEU A 29 -5.69 15.51 42.86
CA LEU A 29 -4.87 14.48 42.23
C LEU A 29 -3.96 15.20 41.23
N VAL A 30 -2.68 15.30 41.56
CA VAL A 30 -1.65 15.65 40.58
C VAL A 30 -1.62 14.47 39.61
N MET A 31 -2.37 14.58 38.51
CA MET A 31 -2.17 13.70 37.37
C MET A 31 -0.75 13.96 36.86
N GLY A 32 0.17 13.10 37.28
CA GLY A 32 1.41 12.90 36.55
C GLY A 32 1.03 12.71 35.08
N ARG A 33 1.64 13.51 34.22
CA ARG A 33 1.52 13.43 32.77
C ARG A 33 1.93 12.02 32.38
N ALA A 34 0.97 11.12 32.22
CA ALA A 34 1.21 9.83 31.62
C ALA A 34 1.65 10.12 30.19
N THR A 35 2.95 9.97 29.92
CA THR A 35 3.41 9.70 28.56
C THR A 35 2.70 8.42 28.11
N PRO A 36 1.87 8.45 27.05
CA PRO A 36 1.55 7.21 26.37
C PRO A 36 2.85 6.80 25.68
N ALA A 37 3.67 5.99 26.34
CA ALA A 37 4.33 4.93 25.60
C ALA A 37 3.22 3.92 25.31
N GLU A 38 2.38 4.23 24.31
CA GLU A 38 1.49 3.23 23.74
C GLU A 38 2.43 2.14 23.20
N ALA A 39 2.39 0.99 23.86
CA ALA A 39 2.88 -0.24 23.26
C ALA A 39 2.07 -0.43 21.98
N SER A 40 2.62 0.03 20.85
CA SER A 40 2.11 -0.32 19.53
C SER A 40 2.26 -1.82 19.40
N SER A 41 1.20 -2.57 19.73
CA SER A 41 1.21 -4.01 19.53
C SER A 41 1.35 -4.22 18.03
N SER A 42 2.52 -4.70 17.60
CA SER A 42 2.78 -5.07 16.21
C SER A 42 1.62 -5.92 15.70
N ALA A 43 1.13 -5.63 14.49
CA ALA A 43 0.04 -6.40 13.92
C ALA A 43 0.41 -7.89 13.87
N PRO A 44 -0.53 -8.82 14.09
CA PRO A 44 -0.24 -10.23 13.96
C PRO A 44 0.00 -10.60 12.49
N PHE A 45 0.81 -11.63 12.26
CA PHE A 45 0.94 -12.27 10.95
C PHE A 45 -0.47 -12.66 10.42
N PRO A 46 -0.80 -12.37 9.15
CA PRO A 46 -2.15 -12.61 8.65
C PRO A 46 -2.47 -14.11 8.60
N SER A 47 -3.65 -14.47 9.09
CA SER A 47 -4.19 -15.84 9.03
C SER A 47 -4.82 -16.16 7.67
N ASP A 48 -5.34 -15.16 6.97
CA ASP A 48 -5.95 -15.27 5.65
C ASP A 48 -5.79 -13.98 4.83
N TYR A 49 -6.15 -14.05 3.54
CA TYR A 49 -6.06 -12.91 2.63
C TYR A 49 -7.04 -11.77 2.97
N ASN A 50 -8.18 -12.06 3.58
CA ASN A 50 -9.11 -11.00 4.00
C ASN A 50 -8.47 -10.16 5.11
N GLN A 51 -7.79 -10.79 6.06
CA GLN A 51 -7.01 -10.13 7.09
C GLN A 51 -5.84 -9.36 6.48
N ALA A 52 -5.08 -9.97 5.56
CA ALA A 52 -3.96 -9.32 4.89
C ALA A 52 -4.39 -8.03 4.16
N VAL A 53 -5.49 -8.09 3.39
CA VAL A 53 -6.01 -6.91 2.67
C VAL A 53 -6.50 -5.84 3.64
N ARG A 54 -7.20 -6.20 4.72
CA ARG A 54 -7.63 -5.21 5.74
C ARG A 54 -6.45 -4.56 6.45
N GLN A 55 -5.42 -5.35 6.79
CA GLN A 55 -4.19 -4.82 7.38
C GLN A 55 -3.49 -3.87 6.40
N ALA A 56 -3.40 -4.23 5.12
CA ALA A 56 -2.83 -3.36 4.09
C ALA A 56 -3.59 -2.04 3.95
N GLN A 57 -4.93 -2.07 3.94
CA GLN A 57 -5.76 -0.86 3.92
C GLN A 57 -5.48 0.04 5.12
N ALA A 58 -5.51 -0.52 6.33
CA ALA A 58 -5.27 0.22 7.56
C ALA A 58 -3.85 0.81 7.60
N ALA A 59 -2.86 0.04 7.16
CA ALA A 59 -1.46 0.46 7.13
C ALA A 59 -1.23 1.63 6.15
N VAL A 60 -1.82 1.56 4.96
CA VAL A 60 -1.74 2.67 3.97
C VAL A 60 -2.48 3.89 4.50
N GLN A 61 -3.69 3.74 5.08
CA GLN A 61 -4.42 4.85 5.67
C GLN A 61 -3.64 5.54 6.81
N ALA A 62 -3.00 4.75 7.68
CA ALA A 62 -2.16 5.27 8.75
C ALA A 62 -0.94 6.02 8.18
N ALA A 63 -0.23 5.45 7.21
CA ALA A 63 0.91 6.11 6.59
C ALA A 63 0.52 7.41 5.88
N LEU A 64 -0.61 7.42 5.15
CA LEU A 64 -1.15 8.64 4.54
C LEU A 64 -1.49 9.71 5.59
N ALA A 65 -2.07 9.31 6.72
CA ALA A 65 -2.40 10.22 7.83
C ALA A 65 -1.14 10.83 8.47
N ASP A 66 -0.04 10.07 8.50
CA ASP A 66 1.27 10.54 8.96
C ASP A 66 2.03 11.37 7.89
N GLY A 67 1.43 11.58 6.72
CA GLY A 67 1.95 12.43 5.65
C GLY A 67 2.83 11.73 4.63
N GLU A 68 2.97 10.41 4.70
CA GLU A 68 3.71 9.61 3.73
C GLU A 68 3.01 9.63 2.36
N LYS A 69 3.79 9.80 1.28
CA LYS A 69 3.25 9.96 -0.09
C LYS A 69 3.66 8.88 -1.06
N LEU A 70 4.73 8.14 -0.78
CA LEU A 70 5.18 7.03 -1.62
C LEU A 70 5.07 5.77 -0.77
N LEU A 71 4.12 4.90 -1.10
CA LEU A 71 3.74 3.77 -0.27
C LEU A 71 3.87 2.47 -1.05
N GLU A 72 4.37 1.45 -0.37
CA GLU A 72 4.50 0.10 -0.92
C GLU A 72 3.58 -0.87 -0.16
N VAL A 73 2.78 -1.61 -0.93
CA VAL A 73 2.01 -2.77 -0.48
C VAL A 73 2.50 -3.98 -1.27
N GLU A 74 2.99 -5.00 -0.58
CA GLU A 74 3.55 -6.21 -1.20
C GLU A 74 3.15 -7.45 -0.39
N PHE A 75 2.58 -8.46 -1.04
CA PHE A 75 2.39 -9.77 -0.44
C PHE A 75 2.24 -10.87 -1.51
N PRO A 76 2.62 -12.13 -1.20
CA PRO A 76 2.47 -13.24 -2.12
C PRO A 76 1.01 -13.50 -2.46
N THR A 77 0.72 -13.73 -3.73
CA THR A 77 -0.66 -13.84 -4.23
C THR A 77 -1.13 -15.28 -4.42
N ALA A 78 -0.21 -16.23 -4.54
CA ALA A 78 -0.53 -17.66 -4.69
C ALA A 78 -0.93 -18.34 -3.38
N SER A 79 -0.22 -18.03 -2.28
CA SER A 79 -0.63 -18.33 -0.91
C SER A 79 0.15 -17.47 0.08
N LEU A 80 -0.35 -17.28 1.30
CA LEU A 80 0.38 -16.55 2.36
C LEU A 80 1.67 -17.26 2.79
N ALA A 81 1.88 -18.51 2.38
CA ALA A 81 3.11 -19.27 2.60
C ALA A 81 3.95 -19.45 1.32
N ALA A 82 3.47 -18.93 0.17
CA ALA A 82 4.14 -19.04 -1.12
C ALA A 82 5.32 -18.07 -1.19
N VAL A 83 6.34 -18.44 -1.94
CA VAL A 83 7.49 -17.60 -2.27
C VAL A 83 7.40 -17.22 -3.75
N ALA A 84 8.03 -16.11 -4.11
CA ALA A 84 8.12 -15.67 -5.50
C ALA A 84 8.49 -16.82 -6.46
N GLY A 85 7.72 -16.96 -7.54
CA GLY A 85 7.86 -18.02 -8.54
C GLY A 85 7.22 -19.36 -8.17
N ASP A 86 6.46 -19.46 -7.07
CA ASP A 86 5.63 -20.65 -6.77
C ASP A 86 4.36 -20.73 -7.63
N ALA A 87 3.93 -19.62 -8.22
CA ALA A 87 2.84 -19.60 -9.19
C ALA A 87 3.33 -19.18 -10.57
N GLU A 88 2.59 -19.62 -11.60
CA GLU A 88 2.79 -19.17 -12.97
C GLU A 88 2.42 -17.68 -13.08
N GLY A 89 3.25 -16.88 -13.77
CA GLY A 89 3.10 -15.41 -13.77
C GLY A 89 1.71 -14.89 -14.17
N ALA A 90 1.00 -15.57 -15.08
CA ALA A 90 -0.36 -15.20 -15.46
C ALA A 90 -1.37 -15.36 -14.30
N ASN A 91 -1.16 -16.36 -13.44
CA ASN A 91 -1.98 -16.58 -12.26
C ASN A 91 -1.67 -15.53 -11.18
N GLU A 92 -0.40 -15.16 -10.99
CA GLU A 92 0.01 -14.13 -10.03
C GLU A 92 -0.60 -12.75 -10.33
N MET A 93 -0.67 -12.37 -11.62
CA MET A 93 -1.32 -11.14 -12.06
C MET A 93 -2.84 -11.19 -11.81
N THR A 94 -3.48 -12.30 -12.16
CA THR A 94 -4.92 -12.52 -11.93
C THR A 94 -5.28 -12.45 -10.44
N TYR A 95 -4.47 -13.06 -9.58
CA TYR A 95 -4.66 -12.97 -8.13
C TYR A 95 -4.42 -11.54 -7.62
N SER A 96 -3.37 -10.87 -8.10
CA SER A 96 -3.09 -9.46 -7.76
C SER A 96 -4.26 -8.55 -8.08
N LEU A 97 -4.89 -8.71 -9.25
CA LEU A 97 -6.06 -7.93 -9.66
C LEU A 97 -7.25 -8.12 -8.71
N ASN A 98 -7.52 -9.36 -8.29
CA ASN A 98 -8.60 -9.66 -7.34
C ASN A 98 -8.34 -9.04 -5.96
N PHE A 99 -7.11 -9.12 -5.46
CA PHE A 99 -6.77 -8.49 -4.17
C PHE A 99 -6.73 -6.96 -4.26
N LEU A 100 -6.28 -6.40 -5.39
CA LEU A 100 -6.32 -4.98 -5.66
C LEU A 100 -7.77 -4.47 -5.56
N ARG A 101 -8.73 -5.19 -6.13
CA ARG A 101 -10.15 -4.81 -6.04
C ARG A 101 -10.68 -4.77 -4.62
N GLN A 102 -10.28 -5.75 -3.80
CA GLN A 102 -10.65 -5.78 -2.39
C GLN A 102 -9.98 -4.64 -1.63
N PHE A 103 -8.70 -4.39 -1.89
CA PHE A 103 -7.94 -3.27 -1.32
C PHE A 103 -8.59 -1.92 -1.67
N MET A 104 -8.98 -1.72 -2.93
CA MET A 104 -9.66 -0.51 -3.39
C MET A 104 -11.06 -0.30 -2.80
N ARG A 105 -11.63 -1.26 -2.06
CA ARG A 105 -12.85 -1.00 -1.26
C ARG A 105 -12.61 0.05 -0.17
N GLY A 106 -11.37 0.21 0.30
CA GLY A 106 -10.99 1.22 1.29
C GLY A 106 -11.06 2.67 0.81
N TRP A 107 -11.13 2.89 -0.51
CA TRP A 107 -11.10 4.23 -1.14
C TRP A 107 -12.32 4.50 -2.04
N GLN A 108 -13.43 3.76 -1.87
CA GLN A 108 -14.63 3.96 -2.69
C GLN A 108 -15.21 5.38 -2.57
N GLN A 109 -15.10 6.00 -1.39
CA GLN A 109 -15.60 7.35 -1.15
C GLN A 109 -14.73 8.42 -1.84
N GLN A 110 -13.49 8.08 -2.17
CA GLN A 110 -12.51 8.94 -2.85
C GLN A 110 -12.33 8.53 -4.32
N ALA A 111 -13.26 7.74 -4.88
CA ALA A 111 -13.08 7.16 -6.21
C ALA A 111 -12.85 8.21 -7.31
N ASN A 112 -13.53 9.36 -7.22
CA ASN A 112 -13.40 10.44 -8.20
C ASN A 112 -12.04 11.16 -8.16
N THR A 113 -11.29 11.05 -7.06
CA THR A 113 -9.92 11.60 -6.92
C THR A 113 -8.86 10.51 -6.84
N THR A 114 -9.25 9.24 -7.08
CA THR A 114 -8.34 8.09 -7.06
C THR A 114 -8.20 7.51 -8.46
N ARG A 115 -6.95 7.42 -8.94
CA ARG A 115 -6.63 6.84 -10.25
C ARG A 115 -5.84 5.54 -10.11
N ILE A 116 -6.30 4.48 -10.78
CA ILE A 116 -5.63 3.19 -10.83
C ILE A 116 -4.91 3.05 -12.17
N PHE A 117 -3.58 2.87 -12.12
CA PHE A 117 -2.75 2.60 -13.29
C PHE A 117 -2.46 1.11 -13.40
N PHE A 118 -2.85 0.51 -14.52
CA PHE A 118 -2.49 -0.87 -14.88
C PHE A 118 -1.16 -0.92 -15.64
N PRO A 119 -0.50 -2.08 -15.74
CA PRO A 119 0.75 -2.20 -16.49
C PRO A 119 0.60 -1.74 -17.94
N ASP A 120 -0.47 -2.18 -18.62
CA ASP A 120 -0.79 -1.75 -19.97
C ASP A 120 -2.30 -1.62 -20.23
N ASN A 121 -2.65 -1.18 -21.44
CA ASN A 121 -4.04 -1.03 -21.86
C ASN A 121 -4.80 -2.36 -22.00
N THR A 122 -4.11 -3.48 -22.21
CA THR A 122 -4.72 -4.81 -22.27
C THR A 122 -5.15 -5.23 -20.87
N GLU A 123 -4.26 -5.12 -19.89
CA GLU A 123 -4.52 -5.39 -18.47
C GLU A 123 -5.64 -4.50 -17.92
N MET A 124 -5.62 -3.20 -18.24
CA MET A 124 -6.73 -2.30 -17.91
C MET A 124 -8.04 -2.77 -18.56
N GLY A 125 -7.98 -3.20 -19.82
CA GLY A 125 -9.14 -3.73 -20.53
C GLY A 125 -9.75 -4.97 -19.86
N VAL A 126 -8.90 -5.90 -19.43
CA VAL A 126 -9.29 -7.10 -18.69
C VAL A 126 -9.90 -6.73 -17.35
N ALA A 127 -9.32 -5.78 -16.62
CA ALA A 127 -9.84 -5.32 -15.34
C ALA A 127 -11.24 -4.67 -15.45
N LEU A 128 -11.52 -3.98 -16.56
CA LEU A 128 -12.77 -3.23 -16.76
C LEU A 128 -13.87 -4.01 -17.46
N ARG A 129 -13.52 -4.97 -18.33
CA ARG A 129 -14.48 -5.70 -19.18
C ARG A 129 -14.45 -7.21 -18.98
N GLY A 130 -13.53 -7.70 -18.17
CA GLY A 130 -13.26 -9.13 -18.06
C GLY A 130 -12.60 -9.69 -19.32
N LYS A 131 -12.45 -11.01 -19.35
CA LYS A 131 -11.96 -11.78 -20.49
C LYS A 131 -12.69 -13.12 -20.52
N ALA A 132 -13.14 -13.54 -21.69
CA ALA A 132 -13.69 -14.89 -21.87
C ALA A 132 -12.56 -15.94 -21.90
N MET A 133 -12.88 -17.19 -21.54
CA MET A 133 -11.95 -18.30 -21.68
C MET A 133 -11.44 -18.41 -23.12
N ASP A 134 -10.12 -18.50 -23.26
CA ASP A 134 -9.47 -18.82 -24.53
C ASP A 134 -8.60 -20.08 -24.31
N PRO A 135 -9.11 -21.27 -24.68
CA PRO A 135 -8.39 -22.52 -24.54
C PRO A 135 -7.11 -22.59 -25.37
N ALA A 136 -7.03 -21.86 -26.49
CA ALA A 136 -5.85 -21.85 -27.34
C ALA A 136 -4.71 -21.03 -26.72
N ALA A 137 -5.06 -19.99 -25.95
CA ALA A 137 -4.11 -19.17 -25.20
C ALA A 137 -3.85 -19.65 -23.76
N GLY A 138 -4.48 -20.77 -23.33
CA GLY A 138 -4.39 -21.27 -21.96
C GLY A 138 -4.99 -20.30 -20.92
N SER A 139 -5.93 -19.44 -21.33
CA SER A 139 -6.48 -18.38 -20.49
C SER A 139 -7.86 -18.74 -19.94
N TRP A 140 -8.05 -18.54 -18.64
CA TRP A 140 -9.34 -18.73 -17.97
C TRP A 140 -10.27 -17.53 -18.14
N THR A 141 -11.57 -17.74 -17.88
CA THR A 141 -12.54 -16.64 -17.82
C THR A 141 -12.23 -15.77 -16.61
N LEU A 142 -12.23 -14.46 -16.81
CA LEU A 142 -12.09 -13.48 -15.76
C LEU A 142 -13.24 -12.49 -15.82
N ASP A 143 -13.94 -12.32 -14.70
CA ASP A 143 -15.00 -11.33 -14.58
C ASP A 143 -14.43 -9.91 -14.59
N ALA A 144 -15.25 -8.95 -14.98
CA ALA A 144 -14.89 -7.54 -14.94
C ALA A 144 -14.79 -7.05 -13.48
N VAL A 145 -13.57 -6.93 -12.98
CA VAL A 145 -13.31 -6.69 -11.57
C VAL A 145 -13.66 -5.26 -11.13
N PHE A 146 -13.53 -4.30 -12.04
CA PHE A 146 -13.79 -2.87 -11.81
C PHE A 146 -15.00 -2.32 -12.57
N GLU A 147 -15.82 -3.18 -13.18
CA GLU A 147 -17.06 -2.76 -13.83
C GLU A 147 -17.97 -1.99 -12.85
N GLY A 148 -18.54 -0.88 -13.32
CA GLY A 148 -19.44 -0.03 -12.54
C GLY A 148 -18.78 0.79 -11.43
N SER A 149 -17.46 0.73 -11.26
CA SER A 149 -16.77 1.56 -10.27
C SER A 149 -16.57 3.00 -10.75
N SER A 150 -16.55 3.95 -9.82
CA SER A 150 -16.35 5.38 -10.11
C SER A 150 -14.88 5.82 -10.11
N PHE A 151 -13.95 4.87 -10.03
CA PHE A 151 -12.51 5.19 -10.06
C PHE A 151 -12.10 5.73 -11.41
N LYS A 152 -11.04 6.53 -11.41
CA LYS A 152 -10.31 6.87 -12.63
C LYS A 152 -9.35 5.74 -12.98
N PHE A 153 -9.11 5.53 -14.27
CA PHE A 153 -8.24 4.48 -14.77
C PHE A 153 -7.20 5.03 -15.74
N GLY A 154 -6.05 4.37 -15.77
CA GLY A 154 -5.00 4.62 -16.73
C GLY A 154 -4.10 3.39 -16.86
N TYR A 155 -3.07 3.53 -17.69
CA TYR A 155 -2.06 2.48 -17.86
C TYR A 155 -0.66 3.07 -18.03
N LEU A 156 0.35 2.32 -17.60
CA LEU A 156 1.75 2.75 -17.60
C LEU A 156 2.37 2.64 -19.00
N MET A 157 2.09 1.54 -19.70
CA MET A 157 2.71 1.22 -20.99
C MET A 157 1.66 1.04 -22.09
N LYS A 158 2.00 1.48 -23.31
CA LYS A 158 1.31 0.98 -24.51
C LYS A 158 1.94 -0.33 -24.96
N PRO A 159 1.16 -1.35 -25.36
CA PRO A 159 1.69 -2.46 -26.15
C PRO A 159 2.28 -1.86 -27.43
N ASN A 160 3.60 -1.95 -27.60
CA ASN A 160 4.24 -1.57 -28.85
C ASN A 160 4.80 -2.86 -29.49
N PRO A 161 4.15 -3.42 -30.51
CA PRO A 161 4.68 -4.59 -31.23
C PRO A 161 6.01 -4.29 -31.96
N PHE A 162 6.43 -3.02 -32.04
CA PHE A 162 7.74 -2.60 -32.55
C PHE A 162 8.80 -2.35 -31.46
N LEU A 163 8.45 -2.46 -30.17
CA LEU A 163 9.45 -2.34 -29.09
C LEU A 163 10.47 -3.49 -29.18
N ASP A 164 10.02 -4.69 -29.56
CA ASP A 164 10.88 -5.86 -29.84
C ASP A 164 11.74 -5.69 -31.10
N MET A 165 11.46 -4.68 -31.93
CA MET A 165 12.23 -4.31 -33.13
C MET A 165 13.00 -2.99 -32.98
N GLY A 166 13.03 -2.39 -31.79
CA GLY A 166 13.79 -1.16 -31.51
C GLY A 166 13.22 0.13 -32.13
N ILE A 167 11.99 0.12 -32.67
CA ILE A 167 11.35 1.32 -33.25
C ILE A 167 10.31 1.85 -32.27
N THR A 168 10.56 3.05 -31.72
CA THR A 168 9.66 3.68 -30.76
C THR A 168 8.83 4.77 -31.43
N ILE A 169 7.65 4.41 -31.95
CA ILE A 169 6.65 5.38 -32.44
C ILE A 169 5.48 5.41 -31.46
N GLY A 170 5.20 6.57 -30.88
CA GLY A 170 4.00 6.81 -30.08
C GLY A 170 4.06 6.40 -28.60
N LYS A 171 5.14 6.78 -27.89
CA LYS A 171 5.15 6.77 -26.41
C LYS A 171 3.96 7.61 -25.91
N ILE A 172 2.96 6.97 -25.29
CA ILE A 172 2.11 7.69 -24.35
C ILE A 172 2.93 7.81 -23.07
N ASN A 173 3.03 9.03 -22.53
CA ASN A 173 3.50 9.22 -21.17
C ASN A 173 2.32 8.94 -20.24
N ALA A 174 2.50 8.05 -19.26
CA ALA A 174 1.45 7.75 -18.30
C ALA A 174 0.95 9.01 -17.56
N ALA A 175 1.83 10.00 -17.39
CA ALA A 175 1.50 11.29 -16.81
C ALA A 175 0.50 12.12 -17.63
N ASP A 176 0.44 11.94 -18.97
CA ASP A 176 -0.51 12.67 -19.82
C ASP A 176 -1.98 12.28 -19.55
N GLN A 177 -2.20 11.18 -18.82
CA GLN A 177 -3.53 10.71 -18.42
C GLN A 177 -4.04 11.36 -17.12
N LEU A 178 -3.20 12.16 -16.45
CA LEU A 178 -3.55 12.86 -15.21
C LEU A 178 -4.34 14.12 -15.52
N ASP A 179 -5.38 14.39 -14.71
CA ASP A 179 -6.16 15.62 -14.83
C ASP A 179 -5.85 16.65 -13.73
N GLY A 180 -4.93 16.31 -12.82
CA GLY A 180 -4.46 17.17 -11.75
C GLY A 180 -5.32 17.15 -10.49
N ASN A 181 -6.46 16.46 -10.50
CA ASN A 181 -7.36 16.32 -9.34
C ASN A 181 -7.20 14.98 -8.62
N GLU A 182 -6.10 14.25 -8.88
CA GLU A 182 -5.80 13.02 -8.17
C GLU A 182 -5.21 13.30 -6.78
N ASP A 183 -5.84 12.77 -5.74
CA ASP A 183 -5.31 12.72 -4.37
C ASP A 183 -4.52 11.43 -4.14
N LEU A 184 -4.91 10.35 -4.84
CA LEU A 184 -4.32 9.03 -4.71
C LEU A 184 -4.16 8.38 -6.09
N LEU A 185 -2.96 7.87 -6.34
CA LEU A 185 -2.64 7.05 -7.49
C LEU A 185 -2.23 5.66 -7.02
N VAL A 186 -2.82 4.63 -7.59
CA VAL A 186 -2.49 3.23 -7.27
C VAL A 186 -1.89 2.57 -8.50
N MET A 187 -0.63 2.14 -8.40
CA MET A 187 0.10 1.42 -9.46
C MET A 187 -0.13 -0.07 -9.26
N ALA A 188 -0.99 -0.63 -10.11
CA ALA A 188 -1.36 -2.04 -10.09
C ALA A 188 -0.20 -2.89 -10.63
N TYR A 189 0.47 -3.62 -9.74
CA TYR A 189 1.46 -4.65 -10.03
C TYR A 189 2.47 -4.34 -11.16
N PRO A 190 3.20 -3.20 -11.11
CA PRO A 190 4.15 -2.77 -12.13
C PRO A 190 5.49 -3.55 -12.07
N HIS A 191 5.45 -4.87 -12.21
CA HIS A 191 6.62 -5.74 -12.07
C HIS A 191 6.98 -6.56 -13.31
N PHE A 192 6.10 -6.62 -14.32
CA PHE A 192 6.34 -7.48 -15.49
C PHE A 192 7.45 -6.92 -16.38
N ASN A 193 7.42 -5.60 -16.62
CA ASN A 193 8.44 -4.89 -17.35
C ASN A 193 9.13 -3.83 -16.46
N PRO A 194 10.47 -3.83 -16.32
CA PRO A 194 11.17 -2.82 -15.51
C PRO A 194 10.88 -1.37 -15.95
N GLN A 195 10.49 -1.15 -17.20
CA GLN A 195 10.08 0.17 -17.69
C GLN A 195 8.84 0.72 -16.96
N GLU A 196 7.95 -0.13 -16.46
CA GLU A 196 6.75 0.29 -15.71
C GLU A 196 7.14 1.15 -14.49
N MET A 197 8.17 0.73 -13.75
CA MET A 197 8.67 1.52 -12.60
C MET A 197 9.38 2.82 -13.00
N LEU A 198 9.87 2.94 -14.24
CA LEU A 198 10.35 4.22 -14.77
C LEU A 198 9.20 5.18 -15.07
N GLU A 199 8.05 4.66 -15.51
CA GLU A 199 6.84 5.46 -15.70
C GLU A 199 6.26 5.92 -14.35
N VAL A 200 6.29 5.06 -13.32
CA VAL A 200 5.91 5.48 -11.95
C VAL A 200 6.78 6.63 -11.45
N ALA A 201 8.10 6.58 -11.69
CA ALA A 201 9.01 7.65 -11.33
C ALA A 201 8.71 8.96 -12.12
N GLN A 202 8.40 8.85 -13.41
CA GLN A 202 8.00 10.00 -14.24
C GLN A 202 6.69 10.62 -13.78
N ILE A 203 5.69 9.82 -13.40
CA ILE A 203 4.44 10.29 -12.81
C ILE A 203 4.72 11.10 -11.54
N HIS A 204 5.57 10.59 -10.65
CA HIS A 204 5.94 11.30 -9.42
C HIS A 204 6.63 12.65 -9.71
N GLU A 205 7.56 12.68 -10.66
CA GLU A 205 8.21 13.93 -11.10
C GLU A 205 7.22 14.90 -11.74
N HIS A 206 6.29 14.40 -12.55
CA HIS A 206 5.26 15.20 -13.21
C HIS A 206 4.30 15.84 -12.21
N LEU A 207 3.79 15.08 -11.24
CA LEU A 207 2.93 15.58 -10.15
C LEU A 207 3.59 16.75 -9.42
N ALA A 208 4.89 16.62 -9.11
CA ALA A 208 5.66 17.70 -8.50
C ALA A 208 5.78 18.93 -9.42
N SER A 209 5.91 18.74 -10.74
CA SER A 209 6.06 19.81 -11.74
C SER A 209 4.77 20.62 -11.93
N ILE A 210 3.61 19.98 -11.82
CA ILE A 210 2.29 20.64 -11.93
C ILE A 210 1.77 21.16 -10.58
N GLY A 211 2.58 21.05 -9.52
CA GLY A 211 2.22 21.55 -8.18
C GLY A 211 1.33 20.63 -7.35
N ASN A 212 0.95 19.45 -7.85
CA ASN A 212 0.18 18.46 -7.09
C ASN A 212 1.12 17.58 -6.25
N LYS A 213 1.76 18.18 -5.24
CA LYS A 213 2.73 17.50 -4.35
C LYS A 213 2.07 16.65 -3.27
N ASP A 214 0.77 16.84 -3.05
CA ASP A 214 0.01 16.15 -2.02
C ASP A 214 -0.56 14.80 -2.49
N ALA A 215 -0.62 14.57 -3.80
CA ALA A 215 -1.00 13.29 -4.38
C ALA A 215 -0.07 12.17 -3.91
N ALA A 216 -0.66 11.13 -3.34
CA ALA A 216 0.08 9.94 -2.92
C ALA A 216 0.13 8.89 -4.02
N ILE A 217 1.22 8.13 -4.09
CA ILE A 217 1.40 6.97 -4.96
C ILE A 217 1.52 5.72 -4.09
N VAL A 218 0.66 4.74 -4.32
CA VAL A 218 0.73 3.41 -3.73
C VAL A 218 1.12 2.42 -4.82
N THR A 219 2.22 1.71 -4.66
CA THR A 219 2.51 0.52 -5.46
C THR A 219 1.88 -0.70 -4.81
N PHE A 220 1.20 -1.53 -5.59
CA PHE A 220 0.51 -2.73 -5.10
C PHE A 220 1.05 -3.97 -5.82
N ASN A 221 1.78 -4.83 -5.10
CA ASN A 221 2.48 -6.01 -5.62
C ASN A 221 3.44 -5.67 -6.78
N ALA A 222 4.33 -4.70 -6.54
CA ALA A 222 5.26 -4.18 -7.54
C ALA A 222 6.60 -4.92 -7.59
N GLU A 223 6.82 -5.92 -6.72
CA GLU A 223 8.08 -6.66 -6.63
C GLU A 223 9.32 -5.75 -6.59
N LEU A 224 9.24 -4.61 -5.89
CA LEU A 224 10.32 -3.59 -5.88
C LEU A 224 11.67 -4.16 -5.48
N ASP A 225 11.64 -5.25 -4.71
CA ASP A 225 12.81 -6.01 -4.33
C ASP A 225 13.64 -6.52 -5.50
N ARG A 226 13.06 -6.88 -6.64
CA ARG A 226 13.83 -7.27 -7.82
C ARG A 226 14.78 -6.15 -8.22
N ILE A 227 14.29 -4.91 -8.22
CA ILE A 227 15.11 -3.73 -8.50
C ILE A 227 16.09 -3.47 -7.35
N ARG A 228 15.64 -3.50 -6.08
CA ARG A 228 16.49 -3.24 -4.90
C ARG A 228 17.64 -4.22 -4.75
N THR A 229 17.44 -5.50 -5.08
CA THR A 229 18.48 -6.54 -4.98
C THR A 229 19.40 -6.60 -6.19
N GLY A 230 19.22 -5.70 -7.17
CA GLY A 230 20.08 -5.64 -8.35
C GLY A 230 19.81 -6.74 -9.37
N TYR A 231 18.58 -7.27 -9.44
CA TYR A 231 18.17 -8.22 -10.48
C TYR A 231 18.41 -7.66 -11.88
N TYR A 232 18.24 -6.34 -12.05
CA TYR A 232 18.59 -5.60 -13.26
C TYR A 232 19.96 -4.95 -13.09
N PRO A 233 21.05 -5.48 -13.69
CA PRO A 233 22.38 -4.94 -13.50
C PRO A 233 22.47 -3.51 -14.06
N PRO A 234 22.96 -2.52 -13.29
CA PRO A 234 22.99 -1.11 -13.73
C PRO A 234 23.77 -0.84 -15.02
N PHE A 235 24.72 -1.70 -15.37
CA PHE A 235 25.46 -1.60 -16.63
C PHE A 235 24.55 -1.78 -17.86
N PHE A 236 23.57 -2.68 -17.77
CA PHE A 236 22.59 -2.92 -18.85
C PHE A 236 21.33 -2.08 -18.69
N TYR A 237 20.97 -1.72 -17.44
CA TYR A 237 19.75 -0.96 -17.12
C TYR A 237 20.08 0.28 -16.29
N PRO A 238 20.77 1.29 -16.86
CA PRO A 238 21.25 2.45 -16.11
C PRO A 238 20.12 3.29 -15.50
N ALA A 239 19.00 3.45 -16.23
CA ALA A 239 17.82 4.16 -15.72
C ALA A 239 17.20 3.45 -14.50
N ILE A 240 17.13 2.12 -14.54
CA ILE A 240 16.67 1.30 -13.40
C ILE A 240 17.63 1.44 -12.22
N GLY A 241 18.94 1.36 -12.47
CA GLY A 241 19.96 1.58 -11.45
C GLY A 241 19.90 2.97 -10.81
N LYS A 242 19.48 4.00 -11.58
CA LYS A 242 19.24 5.35 -11.07
C LYS A 242 18.05 5.38 -10.12
N ILE A 243 16.86 4.92 -10.55
CA ILE A 243 15.67 4.93 -9.69
C ILE A 243 15.84 4.06 -8.44
N ALA A 244 16.59 2.95 -8.54
CA ALA A 244 16.91 2.09 -7.41
C ALA A 244 17.63 2.84 -6.27
N LYS A 245 18.44 3.85 -6.61
CA LYS A 245 19.20 4.66 -5.66
C LYS A 245 18.48 5.94 -5.25
N SER A 246 17.67 6.54 -6.12
CA SER A 246 17.11 7.89 -5.91
C SER A 246 15.60 7.95 -5.68
N PHE A 247 14.85 6.94 -6.09
CA PHE A 247 13.39 6.94 -6.04
C PHE A 247 12.85 5.85 -5.11
N LEU A 248 13.28 4.60 -5.30
CA LEU A 248 12.82 3.45 -4.50
C LEU A 248 13.07 3.61 -2.99
N PRO A 249 14.18 4.21 -2.52
CA PRO A 249 14.41 4.43 -1.09
C PRO A 249 13.44 5.44 -0.45
N LYS A 250 12.66 6.18 -1.25
CA LYS A 250 11.64 7.13 -0.74
C LYS A 250 10.32 6.45 -0.41
N PHE A 251 10.14 5.19 -0.80
CA PHE A 251 8.91 4.45 -0.50
C PHE A 251 8.90 4.02 0.96
N THR A 252 7.83 4.41 1.66
CA THR A 252 7.46 3.83 2.94
C THR A 252 6.76 2.51 2.69
N THR A 253 7.36 1.44 3.20
CA THR A 253 6.77 0.10 3.17
C THR A 253 5.61 0.03 4.15
N ALA A 254 4.40 0.31 3.66
CA ALA A 254 3.18 0.34 4.47
C ALA A 254 2.77 -1.08 4.87
N TYR A 255 2.74 -2.00 3.91
CA TYR A 255 2.40 -3.40 4.17
C TYR A 255 3.30 -4.32 3.35
N TYR A 256 3.90 -5.31 4.00
CA TYR A 256 4.90 -6.16 3.35
C TYR A 256 4.87 -7.55 3.92
N LEU A 257 4.77 -8.55 3.05
CA LEU A 257 4.88 -9.96 3.41
C LEU A 257 5.78 -10.64 2.39
N LYS A 258 6.94 -11.12 2.84
CA LYS A 258 7.88 -11.86 1.98
C LYS A 258 8.33 -13.14 2.64
N ASN A 259 8.03 -14.26 1.99
CA ASN A 259 8.43 -15.58 2.45
C ASN A 259 9.80 -15.99 1.90
N PHE A 260 10.49 -16.85 2.66
CA PHE A 260 11.78 -17.44 2.34
C PHE A 260 11.64 -18.97 2.23
N LYS A 261 12.18 -19.55 1.16
CA LYS A 261 12.29 -21.01 0.97
C LYS A 261 13.46 -21.60 1.77
N GLY A 262 13.46 -22.92 1.91
CA GLY A 262 14.55 -23.70 2.49
C GLY A 262 14.19 -24.41 3.80
N SER A 263 15.10 -25.23 4.31
CA SER A 263 14.97 -25.97 5.57
C SER A 263 14.86 -25.06 6.79
N SER A 264 15.39 -23.83 6.68
CA SER A 264 15.23 -22.72 7.62
C SER A 264 14.39 -21.59 7.00
N GLY A 265 13.27 -21.93 6.34
CA GLY A 265 12.38 -20.94 5.75
C GLY A 265 11.74 -20.03 6.80
N GLY A 266 11.07 -18.98 6.34
CA GLY A 266 10.52 -17.94 7.22
C GLY A 266 9.82 -16.85 6.45
N ALA A 267 9.59 -15.72 7.10
CA ALA A 267 8.99 -14.55 6.48
C ALA A 267 9.53 -13.24 7.09
N ILE A 268 9.60 -12.20 6.28
CA ILE A 268 9.57 -10.81 6.77
C ILE A 268 8.14 -10.33 6.61
N PHE A 269 7.60 -9.74 7.67
CA PHE A 269 6.27 -9.15 7.69
C PHE A 269 6.36 -7.71 8.21
N ARG A 270 5.57 -6.80 7.66
CA ARG A 270 5.35 -5.46 8.21
C ARG A 270 3.91 -5.03 7.99
N CYS A 271 3.35 -4.39 9.00
CA CYS A 271 2.11 -3.64 8.92
C CYS A 271 2.33 -2.30 9.64
N TYR A 272 2.42 -1.21 8.87
CA TYR A 272 2.61 0.14 9.39
C TYR A 272 1.48 0.53 10.37
N PRO A 273 1.77 1.26 11.46
CA PRO A 273 3.05 1.86 11.85
C PRO A 273 4.01 0.90 12.58
N GLY A 274 3.69 -0.39 12.66
CA GLY A 274 4.51 -1.39 13.33
C GLY A 274 5.88 -1.62 12.65
N PRO A 275 6.84 -2.18 13.40
CA PRO A 275 8.16 -2.54 12.88
C PRO A 275 8.07 -3.67 11.85
N PHE A 276 9.17 -3.90 11.13
CA PHE A 276 9.39 -5.17 10.44
C PHE A 276 9.53 -6.28 11.47
N GLN A 277 8.89 -7.40 11.20
CA GLN A 277 8.88 -8.60 12.02
C GLN A 277 9.47 -9.75 11.20
N ILE A 278 10.43 -10.47 11.77
CA ILE A 278 11.04 -11.63 11.12
C ILE A 278 10.48 -12.88 11.79
N TYR A 279 9.87 -13.75 11.01
CA TYR A 279 9.29 -15.00 11.46
C TYR A 279 10.09 -16.19 10.94
N SER A 280 10.33 -17.19 11.78
CA SER A 280 10.82 -18.50 11.37
C SER A 280 9.64 -19.43 11.11
N ARG A 281 9.73 -20.23 10.03
CA ARG A 281 8.72 -21.24 9.72
C ARG A 281 9.04 -22.54 10.46
N THR A 282 8.08 -23.02 11.22
CA THR A 282 8.11 -24.29 11.96
C THR A 282 6.98 -25.21 11.49
N ARG A 283 6.94 -26.45 12.00
CA ARG A 283 5.80 -27.36 11.75
C ARG A 283 4.48 -26.80 12.29
N ALA A 284 4.52 -25.98 13.34
CA ALA A 284 3.35 -25.38 13.98
C ALA A 284 2.93 -24.06 13.33
N GLY A 285 3.62 -23.60 12.28
CA GLY A 285 3.37 -22.31 11.63
C GLY A 285 4.54 -21.34 11.81
N PHE A 286 4.24 -20.04 11.82
CA PHE A 286 5.25 -18.98 11.93
C PHE A 286 5.46 -18.55 13.38
N THR A 287 6.73 -18.48 13.80
CA THR A 287 7.14 -18.00 15.13
C THR A 287 7.98 -16.74 14.99
N LEU A 288 7.61 -15.68 15.71
CA LEU A 288 8.36 -14.42 15.71
C LEU A 288 9.77 -14.64 16.27
N VAL A 289 10.77 -14.17 15.53
CA VAL A 289 12.20 -14.27 15.89
C VAL A 289 12.71 -12.95 16.43
N GLU A 290 12.49 -11.86 15.70
CA GLU A 290 12.95 -10.52 16.04
C GLU A 290 12.10 -9.45 15.34
N GLU A 291 12.19 -8.21 15.83
CA GLU A 291 11.57 -7.02 15.22
C GLU A 291 12.63 -5.96 14.92
N ARG A 292 12.44 -5.18 13.85
CA ARG A 292 13.36 -4.13 13.39
C ARG A 292 12.59 -2.93 12.86
N GLN A 293 13.05 -1.72 13.17
CA GLN A 293 12.42 -0.49 12.64
C GLN A 293 12.69 -0.30 11.16
N GLU A 294 13.89 -0.67 10.71
CA GLU A 294 14.31 -0.56 9.31
C GLU A 294 14.09 -1.88 8.56
N MET A 295 13.89 -1.78 7.24
CA MET A 295 13.73 -2.95 6.39
C MET A 295 14.98 -3.84 6.48
N PRO A 296 14.84 -5.12 6.89
CA PRO A 296 15.99 -5.99 7.00
C PRO A 296 16.54 -6.37 5.61
N ASN A 297 17.87 -6.52 5.52
CA ASN A 297 18.50 -7.07 4.34
C ASN A 297 18.08 -8.53 4.13
N GLN A 298 17.43 -8.83 3.00
CA GLN A 298 16.84 -10.14 2.73
C GLN A 298 17.88 -11.27 2.68
N ARG A 299 19.07 -10.99 2.13
CA ARG A 299 20.17 -11.97 2.08
C ARG A 299 20.65 -12.31 3.49
N GLN A 300 20.82 -11.31 4.34
CA GLN A 300 21.18 -11.51 5.73
C GLN A 300 20.11 -12.31 6.49
N VAL A 301 18.83 -11.99 6.29
CA VAL A 301 17.72 -12.74 6.91
C VAL A 301 17.77 -14.21 6.50
N ALA A 302 17.90 -14.48 5.20
CA ALA A 302 17.90 -15.84 4.65
C ALA A 302 19.13 -16.66 5.08
N LEU A 303 20.32 -16.06 5.09
CA LEU A 303 21.58 -16.79 5.28
C LEU A 303 22.09 -16.81 6.73
N GLU A 304 21.61 -15.88 7.57
CA GLU A 304 22.13 -15.75 8.94
C GLU A 304 21.02 -15.84 9.98
N VAL A 305 19.97 -15.04 9.87
CA VAL A 305 18.95 -14.93 10.92
C VAL A 305 18.12 -16.21 11.02
N LEU A 306 17.51 -16.64 9.91
CA LEU A 306 16.62 -17.81 9.92
C LEU A 306 17.36 -19.12 10.24
N PRO A 307 18.58 -19.38 9.70
CA PRO A 307 19.36 -20.56 10.09
C PRO A 307 19.72 -20.57 11.58
N LYS A 308 20.11 -19.42 12.16
CA LYS A 308 20.40 -19.31 13.60
C LYS A 308 19.16 -19.58 14.45
N ALA A 309 18.01 -19.04 14.06
CA ALA A 309 16.73 -19.27 14.75
C ALA A 309 16.32 -20.75 14.69
N ALA A 310 16.44 -21.39 13.53
CA ALA A 310 16.14 -22.80 13.36
C ALA A 310 17.06 -23.70 14.21
N ALA A 311 18.36 -23.40 14.25
CA ALA A 311 19.31 -24.13 15.08
C ALA A 311 19.04 -23.96 16.59
N ALA A 312 18.61 -22.77 17.02
CA ALA A 312 18.23 -22.53 18.41
C ALA A 312 16.94 -23.29 18.80
N ALA A 313 15.97 -23.38 17.89
CA ALA A 313 14.74 -24.13 18.10
C ALA A 313 15.00 -25.66 18.18
N ALA A 314 15.91 -26.20 17.37
CA ALA A 314 16.25 -27.62 17.38
C ALA A 314 17.00 -28.09 18.65
N ARG A 315 17.51 -27.16 19.45
CA ARG A 315 18.19 -27.45 20.74
C ARG A 315 17.24 -27.44 21.94
N ARG A 316 15.98 -27.06 21.75
CA ARG A 316 14.93 -27.07 22.78
C ARG A 316 14.11 -28.33 22.66
#